data_AF-A0A7C3DD89-F1
#
_entry.id   AF-A0A7C3DD89-F1
#
_cell.length_a   1.000
_cell.length_b   1.000
_cell.length_c   1.000
_cell.angle_alpha   90.00
_cell.angle_beta   90.00
_cell.angle_gamma   90.00
#
_symmetry.space_group_name_H-M   'P 1'
#
loop_
_entity.id
_entity.type
_entity.pdbx_description
1 polymer ?
#
loop_
_entity_poly.entity_id
_entity_poly.type
_entity_poly.pdbx_seq_one_letter_code
_entity_poly.pdbx_strand_id
1 'polypeptide(L)'
;MPLHPAKADAAIGEKAARADEQPAAPAAPEMPPIAKPEIQRPQINPVAAKPINPEDKRVVNGMADINQLAPFKYPWAWEYFLNANKNHWTPLDINMSQDIHDYNHKLTLEERHVYENVLSYLTTS
;
A
#
# COMPACT_ATOMS: atom_id res chain seq x y z
N MET A 1 -5.03 82.11 -2.34
CA MET A 1 -6.50 82.04 -2.49
C MET A 1 -6.81 81.66 -3.93
N PRO A 2 -7.81 80.82 -4.23
CA PRO A 2 -8.25 79.56 -3.60
C PRO A 2 -8.14 78.40 -4.62
N LEU A 3 -7.83 77.16 -4.21
CA LEU A 3 -8.78 76.09 -3.89
C LEU A 3 -9.85 75.84 -4.97
N HIS A 4 -9.70 74.68 -5.64
CA HIS A 4 -10.53 73.96 -6.63
C HIS A 4 -11.96 74.47 -6.91
N PRO A 5 -12.41 74.40 -8.17
CA PRO A 5 -13.26 73.29 -8.63
C PRO A 5 -12.91 72.90 -10.10
N ALA A 6 -13.50 71.96 -10.85
CA ALA A 6 -14.78 71.30 -10.79
C ALA A 6 -14.73 70.01 -11.64
N LYS A 7 -15.44 68.99 -11.15
CA LYS A 7 -16.23 67.96 -11.83
C LYS A 7 -15.93 67.65 -13.31
N ALA A 8 -15.52 66.41 -13.55
CA ALA A 8 -15.73 65.69 -14.81
C ALA A 8 -17.08 64.96 -14.73
N ASP A 9 -17.94 65.18 -15.72
CA ASP A 9 -19.23 64.51 -15.89
C ASP A 9 -19.18 63.49 -17.02
N ALA A 10 -19.89 62.38 -16.78
CA ALA A 10 -20.51 61.45 -17.74
C ALA A 10 -19.59 60.61 -18.64
N ALA A 11 -19.65 59.28 -18.50
CA ALA A 11 -20.72 58.46 -19.09
C ALA A 11 -20.35 56.96 -19.13
N ILE A 12 -21.39 56.13 -18.96
CA ILE A 12 -21.65 54.80 -19.56
C ILE A 12 -20.74 53.61 -19.25
N GLY A 13 -21.34 52.51 -18.81
CA GLY A 13 -20.62 51.23 -18.73
C GLY A 13 -21.32 50.11 -17.97
N GLU A 14 -22.53 49.79 -18.39
CA GLU A 14 -23.17 48.49 -18.13
C GLU A 14 -22.21 47.34 -18.48
N LYS A 15 -22.02 46.37 -17.57
CA LYS A 15 -22.17 44.90 -17.80
C LYS A 15 -21.25 44.00 -16.96
N ALA A 16 -21.89 42.89 -16.58
CA ALA A 16 -21.35 41.53 -16.47
C ALA A 16 -20.56 41.17 -15.20
N ALA A 17 -21.31 40.79 -14.16
CA ALA A 17 -20.94 39.62 -13.37
C ALA A 17 -21.04 38.39 -14.28
N ARG A 18 -19.90 37.89 -14.78
CA ARG A 18 -19.80 36.59 -15.43
C ARG A 18 -19.49 35.57 -14.34
N ALA A 19 -20.44 34.66 -14.12
CA ALA A 19 -20.24 33.44 -13.37
C ALA A 19 -19.17 32.61 -14.09
N ASP A 20 -18.14 32.18 -13.36
CA ASP A 20 -17.31 31.07 -13.82
C ASP A 20 -17.97 29.77 -13.38
N GLU A 21 -18.47 29.05 -14.39
CA GLU A 21 -19.00 27.69 -14.32
C GLU A 21 -17.90 26.71 -13.88
N GLN A 22 -18.16 26.01 -12.77
CA GLN A 22 -17.47 24.78 -12.39
C GLN A 22 -17.79 23.68 -13.43
N PRO A 23 -16.81 22.95 -13.99
CA PRO A 23 -17.13 21.85 -14.90
C PRO A 23 -17.81 20.70 -14.15
N ALA A 24 -18.99 20.31 -14.64
CA ALA A 24 -19.74 19.16 -14.14
C ALA A 24 -19.02 17.84 -14.46
N ALA A 25 -18.83 17.00 -13.44
CA ALA A 25 -18.42 15.60 -13.61
C ALA A 25 -19.58 14.77 -14.19
N PRO A 26 -19.33 13.80 -15.08
CA PRO A 26 -20.40 12.98 -15.66
C PRO A 26 -21.00 12.03 -14.60
N ALA A 27 -22.32 11.95 -14.58
CA ALA A 27 -23.09 11.06 -13.72
C ALA A 27 -22.80 9.59 -14.07
N ALA A 28 -22.31 8.83 -13.09
CA ALA A 28 -22.19 7.38 -13.19
C ALA A 28 -23.58 6.72 -13.03
N PRO A 29 -23.91 5.64 -13.76
CA PRO A 29 -25.18 4.94 -13.62
C PRO A 29 -25.27 4.24 -12.26
N GLU A 30 -26.38 4.45 -11.54
CA GLU A 30 -26.66 3.79 -10.27
C GLU A 30 -26.85 2.28 -10.48
N MET A 31 -25.93 1.49 -9.93
CA MET A 31 -26.05 0.04 -9.84
C MET A 31 -27.04 -0.32 -8.70
N PRO A 32 -27.87 -1.36 -8.86
CA PRO A 32 -28.75 -1.84 -7.80
C PRO A 32 -27.92 -2.28 -6.57
N PRO A 33 -28.48 -2.19 -5.34
CA PRO A 33 -27.73 -2.51 -4.13
C PRO A 33 -27.32 -3.99 -4.16
N ILE A 34 -26.04 -4.23 -4.36
CA ILE A 34 -25.42 -5.54 -4.17
C ILE A 34 -25.58 -5.85 -2.69
N ALA A 35 -26.43 -6.82 -2.36
CA ALA A 35 -26.52 -7.36 -1.01
C ALA A 35 -25.10 -7.72 -0.56
N LYS A 36 -24.67 -7.15 0.58
CA LYS A 36 -23.37 -7.46 1.17
C LYS A 36 -23.27 -8.99 1.23
N PRO A 37 -22.29 -9.64 0.58
CA PRO A 37 -22.12 -11.07 0.76
C PRO A 37 -21.86 -11.25 2.25
N GLU A 38 -22.83 -11.86 2.92
CA GLU A 38 -22.68 -12.24 4.31
C GLU A 38 -21.61 -13.33 4.29
N ILE A 39 -20.35 -12.91 4.52
CA ILE A 39 -19.27 -13.84 4.74
C ILE A 39 -19.70 -14.64 5.96
N GLN A 40 -20.20 -15.85 5.72
CA GLN A 40 -20.42 -16.84 6.75
C GLN A 40 -19.05 -17.10 7.35
N ARG A 41 -18.76 -16.35 8.42
CA ARG A 41 -17.66 -16.68 9.31
C ARG A 41 -17.89 -18.14 9.66
N PRO A 42 -16.94 -19.04 9.38
CA PRO A 42 -17.04 -20.40 9.87
C PRO A 42 -17.37 -20.29 11.35
N GLN A 43 -18.54 -20.80 11.75
CA GLN A 43 -18.89 -20.92 13.15
C GLN A 43 -17.93 -21.99 13.68
N ILE A 44 -16.76 -21.55 14.13
CA ILE A 44 -15.83 -22.39 14.85
C ILE A 44 -16.58 -22.72 16.12
N ASN A 45 -17.26 -23.87 16.16
CA ASN A 45 -17.80 -24.41 17.40
C ASN A 45 -16.61 -24.54 18.33
N PRO A 46 -16.41 -23.65 19.30
CA PRO A 46 -15.30 -23.80 20.19
C PRO A 46 -15.77 -24.88 21.15
N VAL A 47 -15.36 -26.12 20.90
CA VAL A 47 -14.92 -26.89 22.05
C VAL A 47 -13.81 -26.02 22.62
N ALA A 48 -14.16 -25.16 23.59
CA ALA A 48 -13.30 -24.09 24.05
C ALA A 48 -12.03 -24.74 24.59
N ALA A 49 -11.01 -24.78 23.74
CA ALA A 49 -9.75 -25.42 24.07
C ALA A 49 -9.23 -24.73 25.31
N LYS A 50 -8.80 -25.53 26.30
CA LYS A 50 -8.31 -24.98 27.56
C LYS A 50 -7.19 -23.98 27.24
N PRO A 51 -7.21 -22.76 27.83
CA PRO A 51 -6.13 -21.81 27.65
C PRO A 51 -4.79 -22.43 28.01
N ILE A 52 -3.79 -22.17 27.18
CA ILE A 52 -2.45 -22.75 27.32
C ILE A 52 -1.61 -21.90 28.26
N ASN A 53 -0.82 -22.55 29.12
CA ASN A 53 0.20 -21.86 29.91
C ASN A 53 1.39 -21.49 29.00
N PRO A 54 1.84 -20.23 28.95
CA PRO A 54 2.97 -19.83 28.11
C PRO A 54 4.22 -20.67 28.42
N GLU A 55 4.43 -21.09 29.67
CA GLU A 55 5.60 -21.86 30.07
C GLU A 55 5.70 -23.23 29.41
N ASP A 56 4.61 -23.80 28.91
CA ASP A 56 4.59 -25.11 28.25
C ASP A 56 5.01 -25.03 26.77
N LYS A 57 5.03 -23.83 26.18
CA LYS A 57 5.43 -23.65 24.77
C LYS A 57 6.94 -23.91 24.59
N ARG A 58 7.33 -24.63 23.54
CA ARG A 58 8.72 -24.90 23.13
C ARG A 58 8.86 -24.68 21.62
N VAL A 59 10.03 -24.26 21.17
CA VAL A 59 10.34 -24.11 19.73
C VAL A 59 10.39 -25.48 19.04
N VAL A 60 10.90 -26.49 19.74
CA VAL A 60 11.02 -27.88 19.25
C VAL A 60 10.41 -28.82 20.29
N ASN A 61 9.70 -29.87 19.85
CA ASN A 61 9.12 -30.91 20.69
C ASN A 61 8.19 -30.40 21.82
N GLY A 62 7.47 -29.30 21.60
CA GLY A 62 6.47 -28.78 22.55
C GLY A 62 5.17 -29.58 22.50
N MET A 63 4.53 -29.74 23.66
CA MET A 63 3.24 -30.46 23.79
C MET A 63 2.03 -29.52 23.94
N ALA A 64 2.26 -28.21 24.01
CA ALA A 64 1.22 -27.19 24.02
C ALA A 64 0.49 -27.12 22.66
N ASP A 65 -0.81 -26.85 22.67
CA ASP A 65 -1.61 -26.69 21.44
C ASP A 65 -1.11 -25.48 20.60
N ILE A 66 -0.69 -25.78 19.37
CA ILE A 66 -0.05 -24.81 18.47
C ILE A 66 -1.03 -23.85 17.81
N ASN A 67 -2.33 -24.18 17.78
CA ASN A 67 -3.34 -23.37 17.11
C ASN A 67 -3.72 -22.12 17.93
N GLN A 68 -3.39 -22.11 19.23
CA GLN A 68 -3.61 -20.95 20.10
C GLN A 68 -2.36 -20.06 20.12
N LEU A 69 -2.42 -18.97 19.35
CA LEU A 69 -1.34 -17.99 19.26
C LEU A 69 -0.99 -17.40 20.64
N ALA A 70 -2.01 -16.95 21.37
CA ALA A 70 -1.85 -16.44 22.73
C ALA A 70 -1.82 -17.58 23.77
N PRO A 71 -1.16 -17.39 24.92
CA PRO A 71 -0.25 -16.30 25.27
C PRO A 71 1.13 -16.47 24.62
N PHE A 72 1.82 -15.36 24.35
CA PHE A 72 3.15 -15.37 23.72
C PHE A 72 4.26 -15.70 24.73
N LYS A 73 5.08 -16.70 24.43
CA LYS A 73 6.28 -17.06 25.22
C LYS A 73 7.57 -16.39 24.71
N TYR A 74 7.66 -16.15 23.40
CA TYR A 74 8.89 -15.69 22.74
C TYR A 74 8.68 -14.30 22.12
N PRO A 75 8.85 -13.21 22.89
CA PRO A 75 8.68 -11.84 22.40
C PRO A 75 9.56 -11.52 21.20
N TRP A 76 10.80 -12.03 21.18
CA TRP A 76 11.73 -11.83 20.07
C TRP A 76 11.13 -12.31 18.73
N ALA A 77 10.45 -13.46 18.73
CA ALA A 77 9.87 -14.02 17.51
C ALA A 77 8.74 -13.14 16.99
N TRP A 78 7.97 -12.56 17.91
CA TRP A 78 6.90 -11.62 17.59
C TRP A 78 7.46 -10.30 17.04
N GLU A 79 8.53 -9.77 17.62
CA GLU A 79 9.22 -8.58 17.13
C GLU A 79 9.79 -8.81 15.71
N TYR A 80 10.39 -9.97 15.43
CA TYR A 80 10.84 -10.33 14.09
C TYR A 80 9.69 -10.38 13.08
N PHE A 81 8.54 -10.97 13.46
CA PHE A 81 7.35 -10.96 12.62
C PHE A 81 6.90 -9.54 12.30
N LEU A 82 6.80 -8.66 13.29
CA LEU A 82 6.40 -7.26 13.06
C LEU A 82 7.42 -6.50 12.21
N ASN A 83 8.72 -6.73 12.40
CA ASN A 83 9.76 -6.10 11.61
C ASN A 83 9.74 -6.59 10.15
N ALA A 84 9.50 -7.88 9.90
CA ALA A 84 9.34 -8.41 8.56
C ALA A 84 8.12 -7.79 7.84
N ASN A 85 6.98 -7.65 8.52
CA ASN A 85 5.79 -7.01 7.95
C ASN A 85 6.04 -5.54 7.58
N LYS A 86 6.83 -4.81 8.38
CA LYS A 86 7.21 -3.42 8.07
C LYS A 86 8.13 -3.29 6.85
N ASN A 87 8.88 -4.35 6.52
CA ASN A 87 9.79 -4.39 5.39
C ASN A 87 9.15 -5.05 4.14
N HIS A 88 7.81 -5.09 4.08
CA HIS A 88 7.10 -5.66 2.93
C HIS A 88 7.30 -4.81 1.66
N TRP A 89 7.67 -5.47 0.57
CA TRP A 89 7.76 -4.89 -0.79
C TRP A 89 7.40 -5.97 -1.81
N THR A 90 7.04 -5.55 -3.04
CA THR A 90 6.77 -6.46 -4.14
C THR A 90 7.80 -6.28 -5.27
N PRO A 91 8.15 -7.34 -6.02
CA PRO A 91 9.11 -7.24 -7.12
C PRO A 91 8.73 -6.22 -8.20
N LEU A 92 7.43 -5.97 -8.38
CA LEU A 92 6.91 -5.03 -9.37
C LEU A 92 7.10 -3.56 -8.97
N ASP A 93 7.42 -3.29 -7.70
CA ASP A 93 7.67 -1.93 -7.20
C ASP A 93 9.02 -1.37 -7.71
N ILE A 94 9.91 -2.22 -8.22
CA ILE A 94 11.22 -1.85 -8.76
C ILE A 94 11.18 -1.84 -10.29
N ASN A 95 11.47 -0.69 -10.89
CA ASN A 95 11.51 -0.54 -12.35
C ASN A 95 12.80 -1.15 -12.93
N MET A 96 12.66 -2.02 -13.95
CA MET A 96 13.77 -2.73 -14.60
C MET A 96 14.16 -2.21 -15.99
N SER A 97 13.52 -1.15 -16.51
CA SER A 97 13.73 -0.69 -17.89
C SER A 97 15.18 -0.31 -18.20
N GLN A 98 15.86 0.37 -17.29
CA GLN A 98 17.25 0.77 -17.47
C GLN A 98 18.20 -0.44 -17.41
N ASP A 99 17.99 -1.33 -16.44
CA ASP A 99 18.76 -2.55 -16.25
C ASP A 99 18.66 -3.48 -17.47
N ILE A 100 17.47 -3.62 -18.07
CA ILE A 100 17.27 -4.38 -19.31
C ILE A 100 18.07 -3.77 -20.47
N HIS A 101 18.04 -2.45 -20.61
CA HIS A 101 18.81 -1.77 -21.66
C HIS A 101 20.31 -2.01 -21.47
N ASP A 102 20.81 -1.85 -20.25
CA ASP A 102 22.24 -1.94 -19.94
C ASP A 102 22.74 -3.37 -20.05
N TYR A 103 21.92 -4.35 -19.65
CA TYR A 103 22.18 -5.75 -19.92
C TYR A 103 22.39 -6.00 -21.41
N ASN A 104 21.53 -5.48 -22.29
CA ASN A 104 21.63 -5.78 -23.72
C ASN A 104 22.73 -5.01 -24.47
N HIS A 105 23.10 -3.82 -24.00
CA HIS A 105 23.91 -2.90 -24.81
C HIS A 105 25.18 -2.37 -24.16
N LYS A 106 25.35 -2.50 -22.84
CA LYS A 106 26.49 -1.91 -22.12
C LYS A 106 27.43 -2.92 -21.47
N LEU A 107 26.90 -4.06 -21.00
CA LEU A 107 27.73 -5.07 -20.33
C LEU A 107 28.63 -5.82 -21.30
N THR A 108 29.89 -5.99 -20.89
CA THR A 108 30.85 -6.90 -21.53
C THR A 108 30.44 -8.36 -21.31
N LEU A 109 31.06 -9.27 -22.07
CA LEU A 109 30.78 -10.72 -21.96
C LEU A 109 31.09 -11.24 -20.54
N GLU A 110 32.22 -10.85 -19.98
CA GLU A 110 32.66 -11.30 -18.65
C GLU A 110 31.71 -10.80 -17.55
N GLU A 111 31.28 -9.53 -17.61
CA GLU A 111 30.31 -8.99 -16.65
C GLU A 111 28.97 -9.72 -16.74
N ARG A 112 28.48 -9.96 -17.97
CA ARG A 112 27.24 -10.71 -18.18
C ARG A 112 27.34 -12.12 -17.61
N HIS A 113 28.46 -12.80 -17.81
CA HIS A 113 28.67 -14.15 -17.28
C HIS A 113 28.63 -14.17 -15.75
N VAL A 114 29.20 -13.16 -15.08
CA VAL A 114 29.09 -13.01 -13.62
C VAL A 114 27.64 -12.80 -13.19
N TYR A 115 26.89 -11.91 -13.86
CA TYR A 115 25.47 -11.69 -13.58
C TYR A 115 24.65 -12.97 -13.72
N GLU A 116 24.82 -13.72 -14.81
CA GLU A 116 24.12 -14.98 -15.06
C GLU A 116 24.42 -16.03 -13.98
N ASN A 117 25.69 -16.17 -13.57
CA ASN A 117 26.08 -17.11 -12.52
C ASN A 117 25.47 -16.73 -11.16
N VAL A 118 25.54 -15.44 -10.78
CA VAL A 118 24.98 -14.97 -9.50
C VAL A 118 23.46 -15.14 -9.48
N LEU A 119 22.77 -14.78 -10.56
CA LEU A 119 21.32 -14.96 -10.66
C LEU A 119 20.93 -16.44 -10.64
N SER A 120 21.68 -17.31 -11.33
CA SER A 120 21.45 -18.75 -11.31
C SER A 120 21.58 -19.33 -9.90
N TYR A 121 22.60 -18.90 -9.15
CA TYR A 121 22.79 -19.32 -7.77
C TYR A 121 21.65 -18.84 -6.87
N LEU A 122 21.29 -17.55 -6.91
CA LEU A 122 20.26 -16.96 -6.04
C LEU A 122 18.83 -17.46 -6.34
N THR A 123 18.58 -18.03 -7.53
CA THR A 123 17.25 -18.51 -7.91
C THR A 123 16.91 -19.87 -7.27
N THR A 124 17.91 -20.68 -6.92
CA THR A 124 17.70 -22.07 -6.46
C THR A 124 18.36 -22.40 -5.12
N SER A 125 19.13 -21.48 -4.53
CA SER A 125 19.81 -21.67 -3.25
C SER A 125 18.94 -21.42 -2.01
#